data_AF-A0A968YQF3-F1
#
_entry.id   AF-A0A968YQF3-F1
#
_cell.length_a   1.000
_cell.length_b   1.000
_cell.length_c   1.000
_cell.angle_alpha   90.00
_cell.angle_beta   90.00
_cell.angle_gamma   90.00
#
_symmetry.space_group_name_H-M   'P 1'
#
loop_
_entity.id
_entity.type
_entity.pdbx_description
1 polymer ?
#
loop_
_entity_poly.entity_id
_entity_poly.type
_entity_poly.pdbx_seq_one_letter_code
_entity_poly.pdbx_strand_id
1 'polypeptide(L)'
;MLGKATLLEAIAGTNRGLLATEQEKQAILVAIANLEDVNPTPYPFEATNLLNGNWRLIYTTSKALLNIDSLPLYKLGQIYQCIRVETNSIYNIAETYSLPFFEGFVSVAAKFEPVSPRRINVKFERSIIGLQRLIGYASPESFIQQIEVGKKIHCD
;
A
#
# COMPACT_ATOMS: atom_id res chain seq x y z
N MET A 1 -24.26 -6.91 3.22
CA MET A 1 -22.89 -6.52 2.82
C MET A 1 -22.72 -6.50 1.29
N LEU A 2 -23.66 -5.92 0.55
CA LEU A 2 -23.63 -5.96 -0.92
C LEU A 2 -22.48 -5.12 -1.50
N GLY A 3 -22.22 -3.92 -0.96
CA GLY A 3 -21.20 -3.01 -1.48
C GLY A 3 -19.76 -3.54 -1.45
N LYS A 4 -19.38 -4.28 -0.40
CA LYS A 4 -18.04 -4.91 -0.33
C LYS A 4 -17.86 -5.96 -1.41
N ALA A 5 -18.87 -6.81 -1.62
CA ALA A 5 -18.81 -7.84 -2.66
C ALA A 5 -18.72 -7.21 -4.05
N THR A 6 -19.55 -6.21 -4.34
CA THR A 6 -19.52 -5.46 -5.60
C THR A 6 -18.15 -4.81 -5.86
N LEU A 7 -17.54 -4.20 -4.84
CA LEU A 7 -16.20 -3.62 -4.99
C LEU A 7 -15.15 -4.71 -5.27
N LEU A 8 -15.19 -5.83 -4.54
CA LEU A 8 -14.25 -6.94 -4.74
C LEU A 8 -14.38 -7.57 -6.13
N GLU A 9 -15.59 -7.67 -6.66
CA GLU A 9 -15.85 -8.13 -8.03
C GLU A 9 -15.33 -7.12 -9.06
N ALA A 10 -15.56 -5.82 -8.86
CA ALA A 10 -15.11 -4.77 -9.77
C ALA A 10 -13.57 -4.67 -9.86
N ILE A 11 -12.85 -4.97 -8.77
CA ILE A 11 -11.37 -4.98 -8.78
C ILE A 11 -10.80 -6.32 -9.25
N ALA A 12 -11.60 -7.39 -9.32
CA ALA A 12 -11.12 -8.71 -9.71
C ALA A 12 -10.56 -8.66 -11.13
N GLY A 13 -9.40 -9.28 -11.36
CA GLY A 13 -8.76 -9.28 -12.68
C GLY A 13 -8.02 -7.99 -13.06
N THR A 14 -8.19 -6.88 -12.33
CA THR A 14 -7.48 -5.62 -12.63
C THR A 14 -5.99 -5.62 -12.27
N ASN A 15 -5.50 -6.70 -11.66
CA ASN A 15 -4.14 -6.83 -11.14
C ASN A 15 -3.71 -5.61 -10.30
N ARG A 16 -4.45 -5.33 -9.21
CA ARG A 16 -4.26 -4.18 -8.30
C ARG A 16 -4.43 -2.80 -8.94
N GLY A 17 -5.01 -2.74 -10.13
CA GLY A 17 -5.18 -1.51 -10.91
C GLY A 17 -4.21 -1.37 -12.09
N LEU A 18 -3.24 -2.29 -12.27
CA LEU A 18 -2.31 -2.28 -13.41
C LEU A 18 -3.03 -2.45 -14.76
N LEU A 19 -4.04 -3.32 -14.79
CA LEU A 19 -4.78 -3.67 -16.01
C LEU A 19 -6.11 -2.94 -16.12
N ALA A 20 -6.46 -2.08 -15.15
CA ALA A 20 -7.73 -1.38 -15.15
C ALA A 20 -7.78 -0.32 -16.27
N THR A 21 -8.78 -0.43 -17.13
CA THR A 21 -9.17 0.59 -18.09
C THR A 21 -9.71 1.83 -17.38
N GLU A 22 -9.79 2.97 -18.08
CA GLU A 22 -10.36 4.19 -17.51
C GLU A 22 -11.85 4.01 -17.13
N GLN A 23 -12.59 3.21 -17.91
CA GLN A 23 -13.98 2.88 -17.59
C GLN A 23 -14.09 2.03 -16.31
N GLU A 24 -13.23 1.02 -16.15
CA GLU A 24 -13.19 0.20 -14.93
C GLU A 24 -12.76 1.03 -13.72
N LYS A 25 -11.77 1.92 -13.86
CA LYS A 25 -11.37 2.85 -12.79
C LYS A 25 -12.56 3.69 -12.33
N GLN A 26 -13.35 4.22 -13.27
CA GLN A 26 -14.55 4.98 -12.92
C GLN A 26 -15.59 4.12 -12.21
N ALA A 27 -15.84 2.90 -12.68
CA ALA A 27 -16.77 1.97 -12.02
C ALA A 27 -16.31 1.59 -10.61
N ILE A 28 -15.01 1.35 -10.42
CA ILE A 28 -14.41 1.05 -9.11
C ILE A 28 -14.53 2.25 -8.18
N LEU A 29 -14.29 3.47 -8.66
CA LEU A 29 -14.45 4.69 -7.84
C LEU A 29 -15.90 4.86 -7.36
N VAL A 30 -16.88 4.58 -8.22
CA VAL A 30 -18.30 4.58 -7.82
C VAL A 30 -18.58 3.51 -6.78
N ALA A 31 -18.05 2.29 -6.95
CA ALA A 31 -18.20 1.21 -5.97
C ALA A 31 -17.54 1.54 -4.63
N ILE A 32 -16.39 2.21 -4.63
CA ILE A 32 -15.73 2.71 -3.42
C ILE A 32 -16.61 3.75 -2.72
N ALA A 33 -17.09 4.76 -3.43
CA ALA A 33 -17.94 5.81 -2.85
C ALA A 33 -19.22 5.22 -2.22
N ASN A 34 -19.89 4.31 -2.92
CA ASN A 34 -21.08 3.63 -2.40
C ASN A 34 -20.79 2.80 -1.13
N LEU A 35 -19.58 2.23 -1.02
CA LEU A 35 -19.16 1.50 0.17
C LEU A 35 -18.81 2.45 1.33
N GLU A 36 -18.20 3.59 1.03
CA GLU A 36 -17.87 4.63 2.00
C GLU A 36 -19.13 5.27 2.61
N ASP A 37 -20.21 5.41 1.84
CA ASP A 37 -21.49 5.95 2.30
C ASP A 37 -22.16 5.10 3.39
N VAL A 38 -21.91 3.79 3.39
CA VAL A 38 -22.43 2.85 4.40
C VAL A 38 -21.36 2.43 5.42
N ASN A 39 -20.24 3.15 5.48
CA ASN A 39 -19.16 2.86 6.41
C ASN A 39 -19.62 3.09 7.86
N PRO A 40 -19.61 2.06 8.74
CA PRO A 40 -19.99 2.22 10.14
C PRO A 40 -19.01 3.10 10.93
N THR A 41 -17.85 3.42 10.37
CA THR A 41 -16.81 4.29 10.96
C THR A 41 -16.61 5.53 10.09
N PRO A 42 -17.54 6.51 10.12
CA PRO A 42 -17.51 7.69 9.24
C PRO A 42 -16.38 8.67 9.55
N TYR A 43 -15.71 8.53 10.69
CA TYR A 43 -14.57 9.32 11.13
C TYR A 43 -13.38 8.41 11.43
N PRO A 44 -12.61 7.97 10.41
CA PRO A 44 -11.50 7.02 10.60
C PRO A 44 -10.45 7.47 11.62
N PHE A 45 -10.27 8.78 11.80
CA PHE A 45 -9.35 9.34 12.79
C PHE A 45 -9.81 9.25 14.24
N GLU A 46 -11.08 9.00 14.49
CA GLU A 46 -11.60 8.75 15.84
C GLU A 46 -11.47 7.26 16.22
N ALA A 47 -11.47 6.37 15.22
CA ALA A 47 -11.27 4.94 15.39
C ALA A 47 -9.84 4.52 14.99
N THR A 48 -8.85 5.17 15.61
CA THR A 48 -7.42 4.95 15.30
C THR A 48 -6.99 3.50 15.47
N ASN A 49 -7.62 2.75 16.40
CA ASN A 49 -7.41 1.33 16.61
C ASN A 49 -7.83 0.46 15.41
N LEU A 50 -8.80 0.91 14.61
CA LEU A 50 -9.21 0.23 13.38
C LEU A 50 -8.33 0.61 12.19
N LEU A 51 -7.75 1.81 12.19
CA LEU A 51 -6.87 2.32 11.13
C LEU A 51 -5.42 1.82 11.28
N ASN A 52 -4.92 1.78 12.52
CA ASN A 52 -3.58 1.38 12.87
C ASN A 52 -3.38 -0.11 12.61
N GLY A 53 -2.45 -0.46 11.73
CA GLY A 53 -2.22 -1.84 11.38
C GLY A 53 -1.43 -2.02 10.10
N ASN A 54 -1.30 -3.28 9.70
CA ASN A 54 -0.63 -3.68 8.48
C ASN A 54 -1.71 -4.15 7.49
N TRP A 55 -1.82 -3.43 6.38
CA TRP A 55 -2.84 -3.64 5.37
C TRP A 55 -2.23 -4.21 4.13
N ARG A 56 -2.95 -5.12 3.46
CA ARG A 56 -2.62 -5.52 2.09
C ARG A 56 -3.44 -4.69 1.12
N LEU A 57 -2.76 -3.97 0.24
CA LEU A 57 -3.38 -3.14 -0.77
C LEU A 57 -3.78 -4.01 -1.97
N ILE A 58 -5.09 -4.16 -2.16
CA ILE A 58 -5.68 -5.00 -3.22
C ILE A 58 -5.99 -4.21 -4.49
N TYR A 59 -6.04 -2.88 -4.41
CA TYR A 59 -6.28 -1.96 -5.52
C TYR A 59 -5.65 -0.60 -5.23
N THR A 60 -5.04 0.03 -6.24
CA THR A 60 -4.51 1.39 -6.15
C THR A 60 -4.53 2.10 -7.51
N THR A 61 -4.67 3.42 -7.49
CA THR A 61 -4.49 4.29 -8.66
C THR A 61 -3.13 5.02 -8.61
N SER A 62 -2.30 4.76 -7.60
CA SER A 62 -1.01 5.41 -7.42
C SER A 62 -0.01 4.99 -8.50
N LYS A 63 0.29 5.90 -9.43
CA LYS A 63 1.31 5.70 -10.46
C LYS A 63 2.68 5.36 -9.87
N ALA A 64 3.03 5.92 -8.71
CA ALA A 64 4.31 5.65 -8.06
C ALA A 64 4.47 4.16 -7.69
N LEU A 65 3.38 3.49 -7.31
CA LEU A 65 3.39 2.06 -6.99
C LEU A 65 3.22 1.20 -8.24
N LEU A 66 2.33 1.60 -9.16
CA LEU A 66 2.04 0.84 -10.38
C LEU A 66 3.20 0.86 -11.39
N ASN A 67 3.95 1.97 -11.49
CA ASN A 67 5.10 2.08 -12.39
C ASN A 67 6.28 1.16 -12.02
N ILE A 68 6.24 0.49 -10.87
CA ILE A 68 7.24 -0.52 -10.54
C ILE A 68 7.19 -1.68 -11.56
N ASP A 69 6.01 -2.02 -12.10
CA ASP A 69 5.85 -3.06 -13.12
C ASP A 69 6.37 -2.64 -14.51
N SER A 70 6.67 -1.35 -14.73
CA SER A 70 7.25 -0.88 -15.99
C SER A 70 8.76 -1.07 -16.07
N LEU A 71 9.42 -1.48 -14.98
CA LEU A 71 10.85 -1.75 -14.98
C LEU A 71 11.12 -3.10 -15.65
N PRO A 72 12.01 -3.16 -16.66
CA PRO A 72 12.32 -4.42 -17.32
C PRO A 72 12.85 -5.44 -16.31
N LEU A 73 12.39 -6.68 -16.44
CA LEU A 73 12.71 -7.81 -15.54
C LEU A 73 12.07 -7.77 -14.16
N TYR A 74 11.36 -6.71 -13.75
CA TYR A 74 10.66 -6.67 -12.47
C TYR A 74 9.15 -6.78 -12.65
N LYS A 75 8.53 -7.60 -11.83
CA LYS A 75 7.08 -7.75 -11.71
C LYS A 75 6.59 -7.28 -10.37
N LEU A 76 5.54 -6.47 -10.39
CA LEU A 76 4.92 -5.99 -9.17
C LEU A 76 4.19 -7.13 -8.45
N GLY A 77 4.60 -7.33 -7.20
CA GLY A 77 4.10 -8.35 -6.29
C GLY A 77 2.97 -7.87 -5.41
N GLN A 78 2.97 -8.33 -4.16
CA GLN A 78 2.06 -7.83 -3.15
C GLN A 78 2.48 -6.42 -2.72
N ILE A 79 1.50 -5.58 -2.41
CA ILE A 79 1.72 -4.26 -1.84
C ILE A 79 1.12 -4.27 -0.45
N TYR A 80 1.93 -3.88 0.52
CA TYR A 80 1.54 -3.71 1.91
C TYR A 80 1.60 -2.24 2.28
N GLN A 81 0.60 -1.77 3.00
CA GLN A 81 0.55 -0.44 3.54
C GLN A 81 0.42 -0.54 5.05
N CYS A 82 1.41 -0.04 5.77
CA CYS A 82 1.43 -0.12 7.21
C CYS A 82 1.28 1.27 7.78
N ILE A 83 0.24 1.45 8.56
CA ILE A 83 -0.18 2.73 9.10
C ILE A 83 0.14 2.71 10.59
N ARG A 84 0.87 3.73 11.04
CA ARG A 84 1.18 4.00 12.44
C ARG A 84 0.60 5.34 12.82
N VAL A 85 -0.49 5.31 13.57
CA VAL A 85 -1.21 6.54 13.94
C VAL A 85 -0.45 7.32 15.00
N GLU A 86 0.19 6.64 15.96
CA GLU A 86 0.96 7.29 17.03
C GLU A 86 2.10 8.17 16.51
N THR A 87 2.77 7.74 15.44
CA THR A 87 3.90 8.46 14.85
C THR A 87 3.52 9.21 13.57
N ASN A 88 2.25 9.19 13.17
CA ASN A 88 1.77 9.70 11.89
C ASN A 88 2.57 9.18 10.68
N SER A 89 2.95 7.89 10.69
CA SER A 89 3.78 7.28 9.66
C SER A 89 2.97 6.32 8.77
N ILE A 90 3.25 6.34 7.48
CA ILE A 90 2.79 5.33 6.50
C ILE A 90 4.01 4.71 5.83
N TYR A 91 4.03 3.39 5.77
CA TYR A 91 5.02 2.61 5.04
C TYR A 91 4.33 1.84 3.91
N ASN A 92 4.65 2.16 2.66
CA ASN A 92 4.19 1.39 1.51
C ASN A 92 5.32 0.47 1.05
N ILE A 93 5.12 -0.84 1.15
CA ILE A 93 6.09 -1.86 0.77
C ILE A 93 5.52 -2.61 -0.43
N ALA A 94 6.18 -2.47 -1.57
CA ALA A 94 5.88 -3.22 -2.78
C ALA A 94 6.94 -4.30 -2.96
N GLU A 95 6.53 -5.57 -2.91
CA GLU A 95 7.40 -6.68 -3.26
C GLU A 95 7.56 -6.74 -4.77
N THR A 96 8.75 -7.10 -5.25
CA THR A 96 9.00 -7.28 -6.66
C THR A 96 9.60 -8.65 -6.93
N TYR A 97 9.15 -9.27 -8.01
CA TYR A 97 9.62 -10.57 -8.46
C TYR A 97 10.33 -10.38 -9.79
N SER A 98 11.57 -10.88 -9.90
CA SER A 98 12.31 -10.84 -11.16
C SER A 98 12.63 -12.25 -11.65
N LEU A 99 13.90 -12.65 -11.61
CA LEU A 99 14.35 -14.02 -11.82
C LEU A 99 14.23 -14.84 -10.53
N PRO A 100 14.16 -16.18 -10.62
CA PRO A 100 14.31 -17.03 -9.44
C PRO A 100 15.55 -16.61 -8.65
N PHE A 101 15.43 -16.43 -7.33
CA PHE A 101 16.51 -15.99 -6.43
C PHE A 101 16.84 -14.48 -6.43
N PHE A 102 16.14 -13.67 -7.24
CA PHE A 102 16.28 -12.21 -7.28
C PHE A 102 14.95 -11.53 -6.89
N GLU A 103 14.45 -11.84 -5.69
CA GLU A 103 13.31 -11.16 -5.12
C GLU A 103 13.73 -9.79 -4.55
N GLY A 104 13.06 -8.73 -4.98
CA GLY A 104 13.29 -7.37 -4.52
C GLY A 104 12.12 -6.82 -3.71
N PHE A 105 12.30 -5.63 -3.17
CA PHE A 105 11.20 -4.84 -2.64
C PHE A 105 11.53 -3.35 -2.74
N VAL A 106 10.48 -2.55 -2.76
CA VAL A 106 10.52 -1.09 -2.67
C VAL A 106 9.67 -0.69 -1.48
N SER A 107 10.28 -0.03 -0.49
CA SER A 107 9.59 0.52 0.66
C SER A 107 9.65 2.04 0.60
N VAL A 108 8.50 2.69 0.75
CA VAL A 108 8.36 4.15 0.82
C VAL A 108 7.84 4.51 2.19
N ALA A 109 8.63 5.27 2.94
CA ALA A 109 8.21 5.88 4.20
C ALA A 109 7.68 7.29 3.94
N ALA A 110 6.52 7.58 4.52
CA ALA A 110 5.87 8.88 4.44
C ALA A 110 5.31 9.26 5.82
N LYS A 111 5.21 10.57 6.05
CA LYS A 111 4.40 11.13 7.13
C LYS A 111 3.05 11.54 6.59
N PHE A 112 2.04 11.51 7.44
CA PHE A 112 0.74 12.07 7.10
C PHE A 112 0.25 13.08 8.13
N GLU A 113 -0.58 14.00 7.67
CA GLU A 113 -1.20 15.02 8.51
C GLU A 113 -2.70 15.01 8.24
N PRO A 114 -3.56 14.82 9.25
CA PRO A 114 -5.00 14.94 9.08
C PRO A 114 -5.37 16.37 8.68
N VAL A 115 -6.06 16.52 7.56
CA VAL A 115 -6.61 17.81 7.08
C VAL A 115 -8.12 17.89 7.23
N SER A 116 -8.77 16.75 7.39
CA SER A 116 -10.18 16.65 7.75
C SER A 116 -10.45 15.32 8.46
N PRO A 117 -11.64 15.10 9.03
CA PRO A 117 -11.99 13.82 9.66
C PRO A 117 -11.87 12.60 8.75
N ARG A 118 -11.79 12.79 7.43
CA ARG A 118 -11.72 11.74 6.40
C ARG A 118 -10.54 11.90 5.43
N ARG A 119 -9.69 12.91 5.58
CA ARG A 119 -8.62 13.21 4.62
C ARG A 119 -7.30 13.49 5.32
N ILE A 120 -6.24 13.04 4.66
CA ILE A 120 -4.86 13.31 5.05
C ILE A 120 -4.09 13.95 3.91
N ASN A 121 -3.12 14.77 4.27
CA ASN A 121 -1.97 15.04 3.42
C ASN A 121 -0.91 13.97 3.67
N VAL A 122 -0.25 13.51 2.61
CA VAL A 122 0.86 12.55 2.70
C VAL A 122 2.11 13.23 2.17
N LYS A 123 3.17 13.22 3.00
CA LYS A 123 4.49 13.74 2.67
C LYS A 123 5.49 12.61 2.64
N PHE A 124 6.02 12.31 1.47
CA PHE A 124 7.07 11.31 1.29
C PHE A 124 8.37 11.76 1.97
N GLU A 125 8.99 10.88 2.76
CA GLU A 125 10.26 11.17 3.44
C GLU A 125 11.42 10.48 2.74
N ARG A 126 11.34 9.16 2.55
CA ARG A 126 12.41 8.36 1.94
C ARG A 126 11.88 7.12 1.27
N SER A 127 12.60 6.66 0.26
CA SER A 127 12.44 5.34 -0.34
C SER A 127 13.64 4.45 0.00
N ILE A 128 13.39 3.16 0.16
CA ILE A 128 14.36 2.10 0.36
C ILE A 128 14.09 1.07 -0.73
N ILE A 129 15.11 0.71 -1.48
CA ILE A 129 15.05 -0.36 -2.47
C ILE A 129 16.07 -1.40 -2.02
N GLY A 130 15.68 -2.67 -2.03
CA GLY A 130 16.59 -3.74 -1.62
C GLY A 130 16.22 -5.09 -2.20
N LEU A 131 17.19 -5.99 -2.15
CA LEU A 131 17.00 -7.39 -2.48
C LEU A 131 16.65 -8.16 -1.21
N GLN A 132 15.53 -8.86 -1.21
CA GLN A 132 14.95 -9.51 -0.03
C GLN A 132 15.97 -10.41 0.68
N ARG A 133 16.73 -11.19 -0.08
CA ARG A 133 17.74 -12.12 0.44
C ARG A 133 18.96 -11.44 1.07
N LEU A 134 19.40 -10.31 0.51
CA LEU A 134 20.59 -9.59 1.00
C LEU A 134 20.34 -8.87 2.32
N ILE A 135 19.11 -8.40 2.53
CA ILE A 135 18.74 -7.68 3.75
C ILE A 135 18.03 -8.55 4.79
N GLY A 136 17.93 -9.87 4.56
CA GLY A 136 17.22 -10.78 5.46
C GLY A 136 15.73 -10.47 5.60
N TYR A 137 15.09 -9.99 4.53
CA TYR A 137 13.65 -9.74 4.50
C TYR A 137 12.89 -11.07 4.61
N ALA A 138 12.18 -11.25 5.73
CA ALA A 138 11.35 -12.44 5.97
C ALA A 138 9.85 -12.17 5.77
N SER A 139 9.40 -10.97 6.14
CA SER A 139 8.00 -10.52 6.01
C SER A 139 7.91 -9.00 6.09
N PRO A 140 6.85 -8.38 5.52
CA PRO A 140 6.59 -6.95 5.67
C PRO A 140 6.61 -6.50 7.14
N GLU A 141 6.01 -7.29 8.03
CA GLU A 141 5.92 -7.04 9.46
C GLU A 141 7.31 -6.95 10.11
N SER A 142 8.15 -7.94 9.86
CA SER A 142 9.52 -7.99 10.40
C SER A 142 10.39 -6.84 9.87
N PHE A 143 10.17 -6.43 8.62
CA PHE A 143 10.90 -5.35 7.99
C PHE A 143 10.51 -3.99 8.58
N ILE A 144 9.23 -3.78 8.85
CA ILE A 144 8.74 -2.55 9.47
C ILE A 144 9.27 -2.42 10.89
N GLN A 145 9.27 -3.51 11.67
CA GLN A 145 9.88 -3.50 13.00
C GLN A 145 11.36 -3.09 12.94
N GLN A 146 12.10 -3.57 11.93
CA GLN A 146 13.50 -3.17 11.75
C GLN A 146 13.65 -1.68 11.40
N ILE A 147 12.75 -1.12 10.60
CA ILE A 147 12.71 0.32 10.29
C ILE A 147 12.37 1.14 11.54
N GLU A 148 11.37 0.72 12.30
CA GLU A 148 10.88 1.40 13.51
C GLU A 148 11.93 1.40 14.63
N VAL A 149 12.68 0.29 14.76
CA VAL A 149 13.79 0.16 15.73
C VAL A 149 15.05 0.95 15.29
N GLY A 150 15.02 1.60 14.12
CA GLY A 150 16.10 2.48 13.66
C GLY A 150 17.31 1.74 13.11
N LYS A 151 17.18 0.48 12.72
CA LYS A 151 18.26 -0.26 12.05
C LYS A 151 18.54 0.44 10.71
N LYS A 152 19.75 1.01 10.56
CA LYS A 152 20.20 1.57 9.27
C LYS A 152 20.35 0.41 8.30
N ILE A 153 19.36 0.21 7.44
CA ILE A 153 19.46 -0.69 6.30
C ILE A 153 20.41 0.02 5.32
N HIS A 154 21.68 -0.40 5.30
CA HIS A 154 22.65 0.06 4.30
C HIS A 154 22.24 -0.52 2.95
N CYS A 155 22.09 0.36 1.97
CA CYS A 155 22.07 -0.01 0.56
C CYS A 155 23.52 0.10 0.07
N ASP A 156 24.10 -0.99 -0.41
CA ASP A 156 25.30 -0.95 -1.26
C ASP A 156 24.91 -0.62 -2.70
#